data_AF-A0A401QHJ8-F1
#
_entry.id   AF-A0A401QHJ8-F1
#
_cell.length_a   1.000
_cell.length_b   1.000
_cell.length_c   1.000
_cell.angle_alpha   90.00
_cell.angle_beta   90.00
_cell.angle_gamma   90.00
#
_symmetry.space_group_name_H-M   'P 1'
#
loop_
_entity.id
_entity.type
_entity.pdbx_description
1 polymer ?
#
loop_
_entity_poly.entity_id
_entity_poly.type
_entity_poly.pdbx_seq_one_letter_code
_entity_poly.pdbx_strand_id
1 'polypeptide(L)'
;DAKACVIHGTDLKDLSGEQIDDILRNHTEIVFARTSPQQKLIIVEGCQRQGAIVAVTGDGVNDSPALKKADIGVAMGIAGSDVSKQAADMILLDDNFASIVTGVEEGMGL
;
A
#
# COMPACT_ATOMS: atom_id res chain seq x y z
N ASP A 1 17.28 -18.78 -4.35
CA ASP A 1 15.97 -18.19 -4.67
C ASP A 1 16.06 -16.71 -4.95
N ALA A 2 15.25 -16.21 -5.87
CA ALA A 2 15.25 -14.80 -6.24
C ALA A 2 14.56 -13.97 -5.15
N LYS A 3 15.27 -12.96 -4.62
CA LYS A 3 14.76 -12.07 -3.56
C LYS A 3 13.61 -11.17 -4.03
N ALA A 4 13.57 -10.90 -5.34
CA ALA A 4 12.63 -9.98 -5.96
C ALA A 4 11.68 -10.67 -6.93
N CYS A 5 10.42 -10.22 -6.98
CA CYS A 5 9.46 -10.63 -8.00
C CYS A 5 8.60 -9.46 -8.50
N VAL A 6 8.13 -9.57 -9.75
CA VAL A 6 7.17 -8.65 -10.36
C VAL A 6 5.92 -9.44 -10.72
N ILE A 7 4.75 -9.00 -10.26
CA ILE A 7 3.46 -9.63 -10.53
C ILE A 7 2.58 -8.63 -11.25
N HIS A 8 2.11 -8.97 -12.46
CA HIS A 8 1.18 -8.12 -13.19
C HIS A 8 -0.26 -8.32 -12.69
N GLY A 9 -1.09 -7.28 -12.77
CA GLY A 9 -2.49 -7.34 -12.38
C GLY A 9 -3.32 -8.35 -13.18
N THR A 10 -2.91 -8.68 -14.41
CA THR A 10 -3.51 -9.78 -15.17
C THR A 10 -3.31 -11.12 -14.50
N ASP A 11 -2.11 -11.37 -13.97
CA ASP A 11 -1.75 -12.64 -13.34
C ASP A 11 -2.33 -12.70 -11.92
N LEU A 12 -2.29 -11.58 -11.20
CA LEU A 12 -2.84 -11.44 -9.85
C LEU A 12 -4.33 -11.80 -9.78
N LYS A 13 -5.08 -11.58 -10.86
CA LYS A 13 -6.51 -11.92 -10.94
C LYS A 13 -6.76 -13.43 -10.83
N ASP A 14 -5.81 -14.24 -11.29
CA ASP A 14 -5.94 -15.69 -11.35
C ASP A 14 -5.32 -16.38 -10.13
N LEU A 15 -4.72 -15.62 -9.21
CA LEU A 15 -4.14 -16.13 -7.97
C LEU A 15 -5.19 -16.26 -6.86
N SER A 16 -5.15 -17.36 -6.13
CA SER A 16 -5.89 -17.53 -4.88
C SER A 16 -5.26 -16.68 -3.76
N GLY A 17 -6.01 -16.44 -2.69
CA GLY A 17 -5.49 -15.76 -1.50
C GLY A 17 -4.26 -16.45 -0.91
N GLU A 18 -4.23 -17.78 -0.90
CA GLU A 18 -3.09 -18.58 -0.42
C GLU A 18 -1.85 -18.39 -1.32
N GLN A 19 -2.03 -18.33 -2.63
CA GLN A 19 -0.92 -18.06 -3.56
C GLN A 19 -0.37 -16.64 -3.41
N ILE A 20 -1.23 -15.66 -3.17
CA ILE A 20 -0.81 -14.29 -2.84
C ILE A 20 -0.02 -14.29 -1.53
N ASP A 21 -0.51 -14.99 -0.51
CA ASP A 21 0.13 -15.11 0.79
C ASP A 21 1.51 -15.79 0.67
N ASP A 22 1.66 -16.79 -0.20
CA ASP A 22 2.95 -17.43 -0.50
C ASP A 22 3.93 -16.47 -1.20
N ILE A 23 3.47 -15.66 -2.16
CA ILE A 23 4.30 -14.65 -2.81
C ILE A 23 4.81 -13.64 -1.77
N LEU A 24 3.91 -13.15 -0.91
CA LEU A 24 4.24 -12.18 0.15
C LEU A 24 5.23 -12.73 1.18
N ARG A 25 5.20 -14.03 1.47
CA ARG A 25 6.13 -14.67 2.43
C ARG A 25 7.50 -14.98 1.85
N ASN A 26 7.55 -15.36 0.57
CA ASN A 26 8.77 -15.91 -0.03
C ASN A 26 9.61 -14.88 -0.79
N HIS A 27 9.10 -13.67 -1.01
CA HIS A 27 9.83 -12.58 -1.68
C HIS A 27 9.89 -11.35 -0.78
N THR A 28 11.10 -10.81 -0.59
CA THR A 28 11.32 -9.61 0.25
C THR A 28 11.16 -8.32 -0.54
N GLU A 29 11.26 -8.38 -1.87
CA GLU A 29 11.13 -7.24 -2.78
C GLU A 29 10.03 -7.56 -3.81
N ILE A 30 8.89 -6.87 -3.74
CA ILE A 30 7.73 -7.21 -4.57
C ILE A 30 7.22 -5.96 -5.28
N VAL A 31 7.03 -6.08 -6.60
CA VAL A 31 6.35 -5.06 -7.41
C VAL A 31 5.08 -5.63 -7.99
N PHE A 32 3.93 -5.12 -7.55
CA PHE A 32 2.65 -5.37 -8.20
C PHE A 32 2.39 -4.29 -9.26
N ALA A 33 2.39 -4.68 -10.54
CA ALA A 33 2.28 -3.75 -11.66
C ALA A 33 0.90 -3.85 -12.33
N ARG A 34 0.40 -2.73 -12.87
CA ARG A 34 -0.87 -2.67 -13.64
C ARG A 34 -2.09 -3.20 -12.86
N THR A 35 -2.15 -2.95 -11.55
CA THR A 35 -3.23 -3.40 -10.67
C THR A 35 -4.47 -2.50 -10.74
N SER A 36 -5.66 -3.09 -10.61
CA SER A 36 -6.91 -2.35 -10.37
C SER A 36 -7.02 -1.83 -8.92
N PRO A 37 -7.94 -0.88 -8.62
CA PRO A 37 -8.19 -0.44 -7.26
C PRO A 37 -8.52 -1.59 -6.29
N GLN A 38 -9.34 -2.55 -6.74
CA GLN A 38 -9.71 -3.73 -5.95
C GLN A 38 -8.52 -4.65 -5.69
N GLN A 39 -7.59 -4.75 -6.65
CA GLN A 39 -6.37 -5.53 -6.46
C GLN A 39 -5.42 -4.91 -5.45
N LYS A 40 -5.31 -3.57 -5.41
CA LYS A 40 -4.56 -2.88 -4.35
C LYS A 40 -5.12 -3.20 -2.96
N LEU A 41 -6.45 -3.22 -2.83
CA LEU A 41 -7.11 -3.63 -1.59
C LEU A 41 -6.75 -5.06 -1.18
N ILE A 42 -6.80 -6.02 -2.12
CA ILE A 42 -6.45 -7.43 -1.87
C ILE A 42 -4.99 -7.57 -1.41
N ILE A 43 -4.07 -6.79 -1.98
CA ILE A 43 -2.66 -6.79 -1.58
C ILE A 43 -2.50 -6.30 -0.14
N VAL A 44 -3.15 -5.20 0.24
CA VAL A 44 -3.16 -4.69 1.62
C VAL A 44 -3.69 -5.75 2.59
N GLU A 45 -4.81 -6.38 2.25
CA GLU A 45 -5.38 -7.47 3.05
C GLU A 45 -4.44 -8.67 3.18
N GLY A 46 -3.73 -9.02 2.10
CA GLY A 46 -2.70 -10.06 2.13
C GLY A 46 -1.60 -9.75 3.12
N CYS A 47 -1.04 -8.54 3.07
CA CYS A 47 -0.01 -8.10 4.03
C CYS A 47 -0.53 -8.12 5.47
N GLN A 48 -1.76 -7.64 5.70
CA GLN A 48 -2.39 -7.66 7.02
C GLN A 48 -2.64 -9.09 7.55
N ARG A 49 -3.02 -10.04 6.68
CA ARG A 49 -3.17 -11.46 7.05
C ARG A 49 -1.86 -12.09 7.53
N GLN A 50 -0.70 -11.56 7.11
CA GLN A 50 0.60 -11.98 7.63
C GLN A 50 0.94 -11.36 9.00
N GLY A 51 0.02 -10.60 9.60
CA GLY A 51 0.23 -9.92 10.88
C GLY A 51 1.04 -8.63 10.77
N ALA A 52 1.26 -8.11 9.56
CA ALA A 52 1.93 -6.84 9.36
C ALA A 52 0.98 -5.65 9.67
N ILE A 53 1.54 -4.58 10.20
CA ILE A 53 0.90 -3.26 10.21
C ILE A 53 1.22 -2.59 8.87
N VAL A 54 0.21 -2.22 8.12
CA VAL A 54 0.34 -1.78 6.72
C VAL A 54 0.04 -0.29 6.60
N ALA A 55 1.05 0.47 6.16
CA ALA A 55 0.88 1.83 5.67
C ALA A 55 0.68 1.84 4.16
N VAL A 56 -0.25 2.63 3.65
CA VAL A 56 -0.43 2.86 2.21
C VAL A 56 -0.28 4.33 1.91
N THR A 57 0.57 4.66 0.94
CA THR A 57 0.74 6.01 0.42
C THR A 57 0.18 6.09 -1.00
N GLY A 58 -0.70 7.06 -1.29
CA GLY A 58 -1.29 7.20 -2.62
C GLY A 58 -1.91 8.58 -2.85
N ASP A 59 -2.07 8.95 -4.12
CA ASP A 59 -2.54 10.27 -4.56
C ASP A 59 -3.81 10.16 -5.42
N GLY A 60 -4.06 9.03 -6.07
CA GLY A 60 -5.18 8.86 -6.99
C GLY A 60 -6.46 8.33 -6.34
N VAL A 61 -7.59 8.57 -7.01
CA VAL A 61 -8.90 7.96 -6.67
C VAL A 61 -8.82 6.43 -6.65
N ASN A 62 -7.91 5.86 -7.45
CA ASN A 62 -7.65 4.42 -7.51
C ASN A 62 -7.07 3.85 -6.21
N ASP A 63 -6.47 4.70 -5.38
CA ASP A 63 -5.83 4.29 -4.12
C ASP A 63 -6.79 4.34 -2.93
N SER A 64 -7.92 5.05 -3.05
CA SER A 64 -8.87 5.27 -1.96
C SER A 64 -9.32 3.99 -1.23
N PRO A 65 -9.63 2.86 -1.91
CA PRO A 65 -9.95 1.62 -1.19
C PRO A 65 -8.79 1.07 -0.35
N ALA A 66 -7.57 1.13 -0.88
CA ALA A 66 -6.37 0.64 -0.21
C ALA A 66 -5.96 1.57 0.93
N LEU A 67 -6.01 2.90 0.71
CA LEU A 67 -5.80 3.92 1.74
C LEU A 67 -6.74 3.72 2.92
N LYS A 68 -8.02 3.44 2.65
CA LYS A 68 -9.03 3.26 3.70
C LYS A 68 -8.89 1.94 4.47
N LYS A 69 -8.31 0.91 3.82
CA LYS A 69 -8.13 -0.41 4.41
C LYS A 69 -6.85 -0.55 5.21
N ALA A 70 -5.82 0.21 4.83
CA ALA A 70 -4.54 0.26 5.53
C ALA A 70 -4.74 0.58 7.02
N ASP A 71 -3.79 0.16 7.84
CA ASP A 71 -3.75 0.56 9.25
C ASP A 71 -3.43 2.05 9.38
N ILE A 72 -2.70 2.60 8.39
CA ILE A 72 -2.57 4.04 8.18
C ILE A 72 -2.54 4.39 6.69
N GLY A 73 -3.53 5.15 6.22
CA GLY A 73 -3.56 5.74 4.89
C GLY A 73 -2.89 7.11 4.87
N VAL A 74 -2.00 7.35 3.90
CA VAL A 74 -1.26 8.61 3.73
C VAL A 74 -1.53 9.17 2.33
N ALA A 75 -2.10 10.37 2.25
CA ALA A 75 -2.37 11.05 0.99
C ALA A 75 -1.45 12.25 0.74
N MET A 76 -1.22 12.55 -0.54
CA MET A 76 -0.48 13.74 -0.97
C MET A 76 -1.38 14.99 -0.88
N GLY A 77 -0.88 16.08 -0.32
CA GLY A 77 -1.62 17.32 -0.09
C GLY A 77 -1.84 18.16 -1.35
N ILE A 78 -0.87 18.17 -2.27
CA ILE A 78 -0.92 18.93 -3.52
C ILE A 78 -1.41 18.02 -4.65
N ALA A 79 -0.70 16.93 -4.93
CA ALA A 79 -1.02 16.00 -6.01
C ALA A 79 -2.25 15.13 -5.74
N GLY A 80 -2.61 14.93 -4.46
CA GLY A 80 -3.71 14.05 -4.09
C GLY A 80 -5.07 14.56 -4.53
N SER A 81 -5.87 13.66 -5.10
CA SER A 81 -7.30 13.91 -5.32
C SER A 81 -8.06 14.13 -4.00
N ASP A 82 -9.20 14.82 -4.06
CA ASP A 82 -10.05 14.99 -2.85
C ASP A 82 -10.50 13.64 -2.28
N VAL A 83 -10.72 12.65 -3.15
CA VAL A 83 -11.16 11.30 -2.74
C VAL A 83 -10.04 10.55 -2.02
N SER A 84 -8.78 10.69 -2.43
CA SER A 84 -7.64 10.07 -1.72
C SER A 84 -7.38 10.76 -0.39
N LYS A 85 -7.43 12.09 -0.34
CA LYS A 85 -7.30 12.88 0.91
C LYS A 85 -8.38 12.56 1.93
N GLN A 86 -9.63 12.37 1.51
CA GLN A 86 -10.73 11.98 2.40
C GLN A 86 -10.65 10.52 2.87
N ALA A 87 -10.03 9.65 2.07
CA ALA A 87 -9.86 8.24 2.42
C ALA A 87 -8.70 8.00 3.39
N ALA A 88 -7.68 8.87 3.37
CA ALA A 88 -6.47 8.76 4.19
C ALA A 88 -6.66 9.27 5.63
N ASP A 89 -5.81 8.77 6.53
CA ASP A 89 -5.75 9.19 7.93
C ASP A 89 -4.75 10.34 8.14
N MET A 90 -3.76 10.45 7.25
CA MET A 90 -2.72 11.49 7.25
C MET A 90 -2.61 12.14 5.87
N ILE A 91 -2.31 13.44 5.84
CA ILE A 91 -2.09 14.21 4.59
C ILE A 91 -0.72 14.88 4.65
N LEU A 92 0.12 14.66 3.64
CA LEU A 92 1.41 15.33 3.45
C LEU A 92 1.19 16.67 2.74
N LEU A 93 1.08 17.75 3.49
CA LEU A 93 0.69 19.06 2.94
C LEU A 93 1.64 19.62 1.86
N ASP A 94 2.91 19.23 1.90
CA ASP A 94 3.98 19.70 1.01
C ASP A 94 4.40 18.66 -0.04
N ASP A 95 3.72 17.51 -0.10
CA ASP A 95 4.06 16.36 -0.95
C ASP A 95 5.46 15.78 -0.73
N ASN A 96 6.08 16.05 0.43
CA ASN A 96 7.40 15.53 0.74
C ASN A 96 7.32 14.13 1.38
N PHE A 97 7.69 13.09 0.62
CA PHE A 97 7.75 11.71 1.13
C PHE A 97 8.71 11.54 2.33
N ALA A 98 9.71 12.41 2.50
CA ALA A 98 10.60 12.34 3.65
C ALA A 98 9.86 12.50 4.99
N SER A 99 8.72 13.19 5.00
CA SER A 99 7.87 13.36 6.18
C SER A 99 7.34 12.04 6.74
N ILE A 100 7.29 10.97 5.93
CA ILE A 100 6.93 9.62 6.41
C ILE A 100 8.02 9.08 7.33
N VAL A 101 9.29 9.30 7.01
CA VAL A 101 10.42 8.87 7.85
C VAL A 101 10.33 9.55 9.21
N THR A 102 10.17 10.88 9.21
CA THR A 102 9.95 11.64 10.45
C THR A 102 8.72 11.16 11.21
N GLY A 103 7.61 10.88 10.52
CA GLY A 103 6.40 10.35 11.16
C GLY A 103 6.60 8.99 11.84
N VAL A 104 7.43 8.12 11.26
CA VAL A 104 7.79 6.84 11.86
C VAL A 104 8.70 7.03 13.08
N GLU A 105 9.70 7.91 13.01
CA GLU A 105 10.59 8.23 14.12
C GLU A 105 9.80 8.76 15.32
N GLU A 106 8.96 9.79 15.09
CA GLU A 106 8.11 10.40 16.12
C GLU A 106 7.09 9.40 16.70
N GLY A 107 6.50 8.54 15.86
CA GLY A 107 5.54 7.52 16.30
C GLY A 107 6.17 6.44 17.20
N MET A 108 7.47 6.20 17.07
CA MET A 108 8.25 5.33 17.95
C MET A 108 8.80 6.06 19.19
N GLY A 109 8.68 7.39 19.25
CA GLY A 109 9.25 8.23 20.31
C GLY A 109 10.76 8.32 20.29
N LEU A 110 11.37 8.24 19.08
CA LEU A 110 12.82 8.32 18.86
C LEU A 110 13.30 9.75 18.61
#